data_AF-R7T6Z1-F1
#
_entry.id   AF-R7T6Z1-F1
#
_cell.length_a   1.000
_cell.length_b   1.000
_cell.length_c   1.000
_cell.angle_alpha   90.00
_cell.angle_beta   90.00
_cell.angle_gamma   90.00
#
_symmetry.space_group_name_H-M   'P 1'
#
loop_
_entity.id
_entity.type
_entity.pdbx_description
1 polymer ?
#
loop_
_entity_poly.entity_id
_entity_poly.type
_entity_poly.pdbx_seq_one_letter_code
_entity_poly.pdbx_strand_id
1 'polypeptide(L)'
;MENLFTLLAIALLCRPAEAVDASCSGDVMKLTASTNSQILISPNYPDGYYNNELCRWIMQAEQTYEVVKFRFLDYDLEFMANCAADYVDTRDGEHLWSPAIKKFCGTQSYPTKTFSTTSTALLLELKTDRKDRGAGFRLEYWTRPRGVTEFTDAEFKLVHKILYGVFALIWLLFGVTMAGMAVIRNNPRLYAKYVMKQTQGLKLPVIQGNSQRPSIASVNAEKEIQKRRLSVAGLHVKKHRNGSVASLAVPVV
;
A
#
# COMPACT_ATOMS: atom_id res chain seq x y z
N MET A 1 30.11 -17.36 8.31
CA MET A 1 28.73 -17.89 8.25
C MET A 1 27.66 -16.80 8.07
N GLU A 2 28.03 -15.53 7.86
CA GLU A 2 27.05 -14.42 7.77
C GLU A 2 26.41 -14.22 6.38
N ASN A 3 26.95 -14.85 5.33
CA ASN A 3 26.45 -14.66 3.96
C ASN A 3 25.20 -15.48 3.62
N LEU A 4 25.01 -16.65 4.24
CA LEU A 4 23.91 -17.55 3.84
C LEU A 4 22.56 -17.07 4.40
N PHE A 5 22.55 -16.52 5.61
CA PHE A 5 21.33 -15.99 6.25
C PHE A 5 20.85 -14.68 5.60
N THR A 6 21.77 -13.80 5.18
CA THR A 6 21.43 -12.58 4.43
C THR A 6 20.93 -12.91 3.02
N LEU A 7 21.56 -13.86 2.32
CA LEU A 7 21.09 -14.32 1.02
C LEU A 7 19.72 -15.01 1.10
N LEU A 8 19.46 -15.81 2.13
CA LEU A 8 18.14 -16.41 2.35
C LEU A 8 17.08 -15.34 2.66
N ALA A 9 17.41 -14.32 3.45
CA ALA A 9 16.50 -13.23 3.76
C ALA A 9 16.16 -12.38 2.51
N ILE A 10 17.14 -12.12 1.64
CA ILE A 10 16.90 -11.44 0.34
C ILE A 10 16.04 -12.29 -0.59
N ALA A 11 16.26 -13.61 -0.64
CA ALA A 11 15.46 -14.54 -1.43
C ALA A 11 14.01 -14.69 -0.89
N LEU A 12 13.80 -14.59 0.42
CA LEU A 12 12.48 -14.62 1.05
C LEU A 12 11.70 -13.29 0.89
N LEU A 13 12.41 -12.17 0.72
CA LEU A 13 11.80 -10.86 0.44
C LEU A 13 11.48 -10.68 -1.06
N CYS A 14 12.19 -11.36 -1.94
CA CYS A 14 11.88 -11.42 -3.37
C CYS A 14 10.84 -12.52 -3.63
N ARG A 15 9.63 -12.35 -3.10
CA ARG A 15 8.51 -13.20 -3.50
C ARG A 15 8.27 -12.94 -4.99
N PRO A 16 8.38 -13.94 -5.89
CA PRO A 16 8.01 -13.74 -7.27
C PRO A 16 6.55 -13.28 -7.30
N ALA A 17 6.26 -12.28 -8.13
CA ALA A 17 4.90 -11.81 -8.33
C ALA A 17 4.03 -13.01 -8.75
N GLU A 18 3.16 -13.46 -7.86
CA GLU A 18 2.28 -14.59 -8.10
C GLU A 18 1.27 -14.16 -9.17
N ALA A 19 1.22 -14.90 -10.28
CA ALA A 19 0.27 -14.61 -11.34
C ALA A 19 -1.13 -14.94 -10.85
N VAL A 20 -2.04 -13.98 -10.89
CA VAL A 20 -3.44 -14.23 -10.57
C VAL A 20 -4.08 -14.92 -11.77
N ASP A 21 -4.48 -16.18 -11.60
CA ASP A 21 -5.27 -16.91 -12.60
C ASP A 21 -6.60 -16.19 -12.81
N ALA A 22 -6.86 -15.82 -14.05
CA ALA A 22 -7.86 -14.83 -14.39
C ALA A 22 -9.11 -15.45 -15.00
N SER A 23 -9.60 -16.58 -14.47
CA SER A 23 -10.90 -17.11 -14.87
C SER A 23 -12.00 -16.08 -14.61
N CYS A 24 -12.42 -15.41 -15.68
CA CYS A 24 -13.33 -14.26 -15.68
C CYS A 24 -14.67 -14.72 -16.29
N SER A 25 -15.52 -15.31 -15.46
CA SER A 25 -16.83 -15.83 -15.88
C SER A 25 -17.88 -14.72 -16.08
N GLY A 26 -17.52 -13.65 -16.80
CA GLY A 26 -18.42 -12.54 -17.17
C GLY A 26 -18.57 -11.42 -16.14
N ASP A 27 -18.07 -11.61 -14.91
CA ASP A 27 -18.07 -10.59 -13.87
C ASP A 27 -16.82 -9.69 -13.91
N VAL A 28 -16.96 -8.50 -13.33
CA VAL A 28 -15.83 -7.57 -13.15
C VAL A 28 -15.02 -7.98 -11.92
N MET A 29 -13.78 -8.41 -12.13
CA MET A 29 -12.85 -8.75 -11.06
C MET A 29 -12.17 -7.49 -10.52
N LYS A 30 -12.20 -7.29 -9.20
CA LYS A 30 -11.46 -6.20 -8.54
C LYS A 30 -10.19 -6.75 -7.91
N LEU A 31 -9.05 -6.17 -8.28
CA LEU A 31 -7.72 -6.52 -7.82
C LEU A 31 -7.13 -5.32 -7.07
N THR A 32 -6.43 -5.58 -5.97
CA THR A 32 -5.71 -4.54 -5.25
C THR A 32 -4.32 -4.34 -5.88
N ALA A 33 -4.04 -3.11 -6.29
CA ALA A 33 -2.72 -2.72 -6.78
C ALA A 33 -1.87 -2.22 -5.60
N SER A 34 -0.63 -2.69 -5.51
CA SER A 34 0.35 -2.29 -4.50
C SER A 34 1.62 -1.73 -5.14
N THR A 35 2.52 -1.19 -4.33
CA THR A 35 3.82 -0.66 -4.80
C THR A 35 4.75 -1.74 -5.34
N ASN A 36 4.50 -3.01 -4.97
CA ASN A 36 5.19 -4.17 -5.51
C ASN A 36 4.60 -4.54 -6.88
N SER A 37 5.47 -5.08 -7.73
CA SER A 37 5.06 -5.61 -9.02
C SER A 37 4.14 -6.84 -8.85
N GLN A 38 3.07 -6.87 -9.64
CA GLN A 38 2.08 -7.94 -9.69
C GLN A 38 1.82 -8.33 -11.14
N ILE A 39 1.49 -9.61 -11.36
CA ILE A 39 1.27 -10.17 -12.70
C ILE A 39 -0.20 -10.58 -12.88
N LEU A 40 -0.79 -10.10 -13.97
CA LEU A 40 -2.10 -10.54 -14.46
C LEU A 40 -1.88 -11.26 -15.80
N ILE A 41 -2.43 -12.46 -15.92
CA ILE A 41 -2.42 -13.24 -17.16
C ILE A 41 -3.84 -13.35 -17.71
N SER A 42 -4.00 -13.51 -19.03
CA SER A 42 -5.30 -13.88 -19.60
C SER A 42 -5.71 -15.30 -19.20
N PRO A 43 -7.00 -15.64 -19.25
CA PRO A 43 -7.46 -17.02 -19.12
C PRO A 43 -6.66 -17.98 -19.99
N ASN A 44 -6.30 -19.14 -19.44
CA ASN A 44 -5.62 -20.23 -20.16
C ASN A 44 -4.27 -19.84 -20.82
N TYR A 45 -3.64 -18.74 -20.42
CA TYR A 45 -2.27 -18.42 -20.86
C TYR A 45 -1.27 -19.44 -20.29
N PRO A 46 -0.30 -19.97 -21.07
CA PRO A 46 0.04 -19.62 -22.46
C PRO A 46 -0.65 -20.51 -23.53
N ASP A 47 -1.54 -21.42 -23.12
CA ASP A 47 -2.23 -22.36 -24.00
C ASP A 47 -3.33 -21.71 -24.88
N GLY A 48 -3.58 -20.42 -24.66
CA GLY A 48 -4.43 -19.55 -25.46
C GLY A 48 -5.82 -19.33 -24.87
N TYR A 49 -6.27 -18.07 -24.90
CA TYR A 49 -7.56 -17.63 -24.33
C TYR A 49 -8.76 -18.29 -25.01
N TYR A 50 -9.96 -18.14 -24.45
CA TYR A 50 -11.17 -18.72 -25.07
C TYR A 50 -11.84 -17.72 -26.03
N ASN A 51 -12.57 -18.26 -27.00
CA ASN A 51 -13.37 -17.45 -27.93
C ASN A 51 -14.64 -16.95 -27.22
N ASN A 52 -15.15 -15.78 -27.62
CA ASN A 52 -16.31 -15.11 -27.05
C ASN A 52 -16.17 -14.74 -25.57
N GLU A 53 -14.94 -14.46 -25.13
CA GLU A 53 -14.68 -13.97 -23.79
C GLU A 53 -14.94 -12.48 -23.69
N LEU A 54 -15.48 -12.09 -22.53
CA LEU A 54 -15.58 -10.70 -22.11
C LEU A 54 -15.15 -10.63 -20.65
N CYS A 55 -13.91 -10.20 -20.46
CA CYS A 55 -13.27 -10.20 -19.16
C CYS A 55 -12.87 -8.80 -18.76
N ARG A 56 -13.14 -8.46 -17.50
CA ARG A 56 -12.87 -7.12 -16.98
C ARG A 56 -12.16 -7.21 -15.65
N TRP A 57 -11.04 -6.51 -15.55
CA TRP A 57 -10.28 -6.37 -14.32
C TRP A 57 -10.14 -4.91 -13.96
N ILE A 58 -10.41 -4.57 -12.70
CA ILE A 58 -10.13 -3.26 -12.12
C ILE A 58 -8.96 -3.44 -11.16
N MET A 59 -7.81 -2.88 -11.52
CA MET A 59 -6.66 -2.78 -10.63
C MET A 59 -6.76 -1.47 -9.86
N GLN A 60 -7.05 -1.55 -8.57
CA GLN A 60 -7.34 -0.41 -7.69
C GLN A 60 -6.17 -0.17 -6.74
N ALA A 61 -5.58 1.02 -6.78
CA ALA A 61 -4.63 1.46 -5.76
C ALA A 61 -5.34 1.65 -4.41
N GLU A 62 -4.73 1.18 -3.32
CA GLU A 62 -5.28 1.35 -1.96
C GLU A 62 -5.24 2.80 -1.50
N GLN A 63 -4.21 3.54 -1.92
CA GLN A 63 -3.97 4.91 -1.50
C GLN A 63 -4.52 5.90 -2.54
N THR A 64 -5.24 6.92 -2.07
CA THR A 64 -5.88 7.93 -2.94
C THR A 64 -4.88 8.81 -3.71
N TYR A 65 -3.66 8.88 -3.21
CA TYR A 65 -2.55 9.61 -3.81
C TYR A 65 -1.70 8.75 -4.76
N GLU A 66 -2.05 7.49 -4.99
CA GLU A 66 -1.33 6.62 -5.92
C GLU A 66 -2.02 6.52 -7.29
N VAL A 67 -1.22 6.18 -8.29
CA VAL A 67 -1.63 5.83 -9.65
C VAL A 67 -1.14 4.43 -10.00
N VAL A 68 -1.83 3.76 -10.92
CA VAL A 68 -1.45 2.44 -11.40
C VAL A 68 -0.59 2.60 -12.66
N LYS A 69 0.60 2.03 -12.60
CA LYS A 69 1.47 1.84 -13.76
C LYS A 69 1.36 0.41 -14.25
N PHE A 70 1.46 0.23 -15.57
CA PHE A 70 1.41 -1.11 -16.16
C PHE A 70 2.23 -1.19 -17.45
N ARG A 71 2.60 -2.41 -17.81
CA ARG A 71 3.14 -2.77 -19.13
C ARG A 71 2.79 -4.22 -19.44
N PHE A 72 2.61 -4.52 -20.73
CA PHE A 72 2.60 -5.92 -21.15
C PHE A 72 4.03 -6.42 -21.16
N LEU A 73 4.28 -7.60 -20.61
CA LEU A 73 5.55 -8.32 -20.77
C LEU A 73 5.59 -9.00 -22.13
N ASP A 74 4.45 -9.54 -22.55
CA ASP A 74 4.18 -10.12 -23.86
C ASP A 74 2.66 -10.21 -24.08
N TYR A 75 2.25 -10.23 -25.35
CA TYR A 75 0.89 -10.54 -25.75
C TYR A 75 0.85 -11.17 -27.15
N ASP A 76 -0.13 -12.02 -27.38
CA ASP A 76 -0.45 -12.67 -28.64
C ASP A 76 -1.97 -12.79 -28.77
N LEU A 77 -2.54 -11.91 -29.59
CA LEU A 77 -3.99 -11.75 -29.82
C LEU A 77 -4.25 -11.73 -31.33
N GLU A 78 -5.46 -12.10 -31.75
CA GLU A 78 -5.86 -11.95 -33.16
C GLU A 78 -5.65 -10.50 -33.63
N PHE A 79 -5.04 -10.33 -34.80
CA PHE A 79 -4.88 -9.04 -35.41
C PHE A 79 -5.99 -8.77 -36.44
N MET A 80 -6.66 -7.63 -36.27
CA MET A 80 -7.50 -7.03 -37.30
C MET A 80 -7.29 -5.51 -37.30
N ALA A 81 -7.52 -4.86 -38.44
CA ALA A 81 -7.43 -3.40 -38.55
C ALA A 81 -8.24 -2.71 -37.44
N ASN A 82 -7.62 -1.74 -36.77
CA ASN A 82 -8.18 -1.02 -35.61
C ASN A 82 -8.54 -1.92 -34.40
N CYS A 83 -7.96 -3.12 -34.30
CA CYS A 83 -8.26 -4.12 -33.27
C CYS A 83 -9.77 -4.40 -33.18
N ALA A 84 -10.38 -4.66 -34.34
CA ALA A 84 -11.82 -4.90 -34.48
C ALA A 84 -12.26 -6.33 -34.12
N ALA A 85 -11.33 -7.28 -34.13
CA ALA A 85 -11.52 -8.65 -33.65
C ALA A 85 -11.14 -8.71 -32.16
N ASP A 86 -10.14 -9.49 -31.80
CA ASP A 86 -9.68 -9.61 -30.42
C ASP A 86 -8.88 -8.40 -29.96
N TYR A 87 -9.14 -7.96 -28.74
CA TYR A 87 -8.40 -6.84 -28.16
C TYR A 87 -8.35 -6.85 -26.65
N VAL A 88 -7.32 -6.18 -26.14
CA VAL A 88 -7.28 -5.70 -24.76
C VAL A 88 -7.36 -4.18 -24.74
N ASP A 89 -8.40 -3.64 -24.10
CA ASP A 89 -8.63 -2.21 -23.96
C ASP A 89 -8.29 -1.76 -22.53
N THR A 90 -7.52 -0.67 -22.42
CA THR A 90 -7.05 -0.13 -21.14
C THR A 90 -7.63 1.26 -20.92
N ARG A 91 -8.22 1.50 -19.73
CA ARG A 91 -8.91 2.75 -19.38
C ARG A 91 -8.35 3.37 -18.09
N ASP A 92 -8.29 4.69 -18.07
CA ASP A 92 -7.85 5.48 -16.92
C ASP A 92 -9.01 5.70 -15.92
N GLY A 93 -9.30 4.67 -15.13
CA GLY A 93 -10.33 4.67 -14.09
C GLY A 93 -10.99 3.30 -13.94
N GLU A 94 -12.09 3.25 -13.18
CA GLU A 94 -12.81 2.01 -12.85
C GLU A 94 -14.00 1.70 -13.76
N HIS A 95 -14.23 2.51 -14.82
CA HIS A 95 -15.42 2.41 -15.66
C HIS A 95 -15.08 2.30 -17.16
N LEU A 96 -16.01 1.74 -17.94
CA LEU A 96 -15.85 1.61 -19.40
C LEU A 96 -15.87 2.96 -20.14
N TRP A 97 -16.49 3.97 -19.55
CA TRP A 97 -16.50 5.35 -20.06
C TRP A 97 -15.29 6.17 -19.60
N SER A 98 -14.39 5.59 -18.80
CA SER A 98 -13.14 6.25 -18.46
C SER A 98 -12.28 6.50 -19.72
N PRO A 99 -11.44 7.55 -19.71
CA PRO A 99 -10.58 7.86 -20.84
C PRO A 99 -9.76 6.65 -21.30
N ALA A 100 -9.73 6.41 -22.62
CA ALA A 100 -8.94 5.32 -23.18
C ALA A 100 -7.44 5.64 -23.11
N ILE A 101 -6.66 4.70 -22.59
CA ILE A 101 -5.20 4.78 -22.58
C ILE A 101 -4.69 4.21 -23.90
N LYS A 102 -5.00 2.93 -24.17
CA LYS A 102 -4.64 2.25 -25.41
C LYS A 102 -5.43 0.95 -25.59
N LYS A 103 -5.70 0.60 -26.86
CA LYS A 103 -6.17 -0.71 -27.27
C LYS A 103 -5.01 -1.51 -27.90
N PHE A 104 -4.91 -2.79 -27.56
CA PHE A 104 -3.85 -3.71 -27.99
C PHE A 104 -4.46 -4.92 -28.72
N CYS A 105 -3.81 -5.36 -29.80
CA CYS A 105 -4.10 -6.58 -30.56
C CYS A 105 -2.85 -6.98 -31.36
N GLY A 106 -2.86 -8.15 -32.00
CA GLY A 106 -1.69 -8.74 -32.66
C GLY A 106 -0.67 -9.32 -31.69
N THR A 107 0.60 -9.42 -32.11
CA THR A 107 1.63 -10.13 -31.35
C THR A 107 2.79 -9.23 -30.96
N GLN A 108 3.32 -9.44 -29.75
CA GLN A 108 4.43 -8.70 -29.16
C GLN A 108 5.19 -9.59 -28.16
N SER A 109 6.45 -9.92 -28.47
CA SER A 109 7.26 -10.87 -27.68
C SER A 109 8.24 -10.21 -26.69
N TYR A 110 8.13 -8.90 -26.47
CA TYR A 110 8.97 -8.15 -25.53
C TYR A 110 8.16 -7.10 -24.78
N PRO A 111 8.62 -6.66 -23.59
CA PRO A 111 7.84 -5.73 -22.79
C PRO A 111 7.52 -4.44 -23.51
N THR A 112 6.26 -4.02 -23.49
CA THR A 112 5.83 -2.75 -24.07
C THR A 112 6.38 -1.58 -23.27
N LYS A 113 6.23 -0.37 -23.85
CA LYS A 113 6.37 0.85 -23.05
C LYS A 113 5.49 0.80 -21.80
N THR A 114 5.95 1.42 -20.72
CA THR A 114 5.16 1.58 -19.51
C THR A 114 4.09 2.66 -19.71
N PHE A 115 2.88 2.37 -19.27
CA PHE A 115 1.74 3.27 -19.23
C PHE A 115 1.42 3.62 -17.77
N SER A 116 0.74 4.74 -17.56
CA SER A 116 0.33 5.22 -16.23
C SER A 116 -1.08 5.76 -16.30
N THR A 117 -1.89 5.45 -15.29
CA THR A 117 -3.16 6.13 -15.05
C THR A 117 -2.91 7.52 -14.44
N THR A 118 -3.92 8.37 -14.50
CA THR A 118 -4.01 9.60 -13.69
C THR A 118 -4.92 9.41 -12.48
N SER A 119 -5.91 8.52 -12.61
CA SER A 119 -6.78 8.05 -11.54
C SER A 119 -6.11 6.99 -10.66
N THR A 120 -6.79 6.59 -9.59
CA THR A 120 -6.34 5.53 -8.67
C THR A 120 -6.62 4.12 -9.21
N ALA A 121 -7.21 3.99 -10.40
CA ALA A 121 -7.68 2.72 -10.94
C ALA A 121 -7.31 2.54 -12.41
N LEU A 122 -7.03 1.31 -12.79
CA LEU A 122 -6.88 0.88 -14.18
C LEU A 122 -7.95 -0.16 -14.48
N LEU A 123 -8.79 0.09 -15.48
CA LEU A 123 -9.69 -0.91 -16.02
C LEU A 123 -9.06 -1.54 -17.26
N LEU A 124 -9.02 -2.87 -17.28
CA LEU A 124 -8.58 -3.71 -18.38
C LEU A 124 -9.78 -4.52 -18.87
N GLU A 125 -10.11 -4.44 -20.16
CA GLU A 125 -11.13 -5.28 -20.79
C GLU A 125 -10.48 -6.15 -21.88
N LEU A 126 -10.52 -7.47 -21.72
CA LEU A 126 -10.27 -8.42 -22.80
C LEU A 126 -11.61 -8.75 -23.47
N LYS A 127 -11.68 -8.60 -24.78
CA LYS A 127 -12.82 -9.03 -25.58
C LYS A 127 -12.33 -9.86 -26.76
N THR A 128 -12.94 -11.02 -26.95
CA THR A 128 -12.58 -11.94 -28.04
C THR A 128 -13.79 -12.30 -28.90
N ASP A 129 -13.56 -12.64 -30.17
CA ASP A 129 -14.60 -13.01 -31.13
C ASP A 129 -14.82 -14.54 -31.19
N ARG A 130 -15.49 -15.05 -32.24
CA ARG A 130 -15.86 -16.46 -32.35
C ARG A 130 -14.73 -17.40 -32.78
N LYS A 131 -13.63 -16.90 -33.34
CA LYS A 131 -12.57 -17.70 -33.97
C LYS A 131 -11.20 -17.11 -33.70
N ASP A 132 -10.16 -17.76 -34.24
CA ASP A 132 -8.77 -17.28 -34.30
C ASP A 132 -8.23 -16.70 -32.98
N ARG A 133 -7.56 -17.52 -32.18
CA ARG A 133 -6.99 -17.12 -30.89
C ARG A 133 -5.47 -17.24 -30.84
N GLY A 134 -4.83 -16.32 -30.12
CA GLY A 134 -3.42 -16.39 -29.75
C GLY A 134 -3.19 -16.95 -28.34
N ALA A 135 -1.94 -16.90 -27.88
CA ALA A 135 -1.55 -17.37 -26.54
C ALA A 135 -2.14 -16.51 -25.40
N GLY A 136 -2.55 -15.28 -25.68
CA GLY A 136 -3.11 -14.34 -24.70
C GLY A 136 -2.11 -13.31 -24.23
N PHE A 137 -2.17 -12.87 -22.98
CA PHE A 137 -1.29 -11.82 -22.49
C PHE A 137 -0.74 -12.09 -21.10
N ARG A 138 0.42 -11.47 -20.82
CA ARG A 138 0.97 -11.33 -19.49
C ARG A 138 1.27 -9.85 -19.22
N LEU A 139 0.56 -9.28 -18.26
CA LEU A 139 0.60 -7.88 -17.88
C LEU A 139 1.24 -7.73 -16.50
N GLU A 140 2.18 -6.82 -16.39
CA GLU A 140 2.78 -6.39 -15.13
C GLU A 140 2.16 -5.05 -14.71
N TYR A 141 1.73 -4.95 -13.44
CA TYR A 141 1.17 -3.71 -12.87
C TYR A 141 1.65 -3.45 -11.44
N TRP A 142 1.75 -2.17 -11.07
CA TRP A 142 2.18 -1.70 -9.75
C TRP A 142 1.69 -0.27 -9.50
N THR A 143 1.76 0.20 -8.26
CA THR A 143 1.41 1.58 -7.90
C THR A 143 2.63 2.47 -7.71
N ARG A 144 2.44 3.76 -7.98
CA ARG A 144 3.38 4.83 -7.66
C ARG A 144 2.61 6.05 -7.14
N PRO A 145 3.20 6.87 -6.26
CA PRO A 145 2.61 8.15 -5.88
C PRO A 145 2.38 9.04 -7.11
N ARG A 146 1.23 9.71 -7.15
CA ARG A 146 0.85 10.69 -8.17
C ARG A 146 1.78 11.90 -8.07
N GLY A 147 2.40 12.29 -9.18
CA GLY A 147 3.17 13.54 -9.25
C GLY A 147 4.51 13.54 -8.51
N VAL A 148 4.96 12.41 -7.95
CA VAL A 148 6.35 12.27 -7.51
C VAL A 148 7.14 11.85 -8.75
N THR A 149 7.76 12.82 -9.43
CA THR A 149 8.98 12.51 -10.18
C THR A 149 9.90 11.82 -9.18
N GLU A 150 10.38 10.62 -9.50
CA GLU A 150 11.37 9.94 -8.66
C GLU A 150 12.42 10.99 -8.27
N PHE A 151 12.51 11.33 -6.98
CA PHE A 151 13.59 12.19 -6.53
C PHE A 151 14.85 11.46 -6.92
N THR A 152 15.58 12.02 -7.88
CA THR A 152 16.82 11.39 -8.33
C THR A 152 17.73 11.25 -7.13
N ASP A 153 18.62 10.25 -7.10
CA ASP A 153 19.60 10.10 -6.01
C ASP A 153 20.37 11.41 -5.73
N ALA A 154 20.52 12.26 -6.76
CA ALA A 154 21.09 13.59 -6.65
C ALA A 154 20.22 14.57 -5.83
N GLU A 155 18.91 14.57 -6.05
CA GLU A 155 17.96 15.41 -5.32
C GLU A 155 17.81 14.96 -3.87
N PHE A 156 17.79 13.65 -3.59
CA PHE A 156 17.78 13.15 -2.22
C PHE A 156 19.06 13.52 -1.46
N LYS A 157 20.24 13.39 -2.11
CA LYS A 157 21.52 13.85 -1.53
C LYS A 157 21.53 15.35 -1.29
N LEU A 158 20.88 16.14 -2.14
CA LEU A 158 20.77 17.58 -1.98
C LEU A 158 19.86 17.93 -0.79
N VAL A 159 18.67 17.33 -0.70
CA VAL A 159 17.75 17.52 0.43
C VAL A 159 18.40 17.08 1.74
N HIS A 160 19.10 15.94 1.75
CA HIS A 160 19.87 15.46 2.89
C HIS A 160 20.96 16.46 3.28
N LYS A 161 21.77 16.97 2.34
CA LYS A 161 22.76 18.02 2.62
C LYS A 161 22.13 19.31 3.16
N ILE A 162 20.98 19.73 2.63
CA ILE A 162 20.26 20.92 3.10
C ILE A 162 19.76 20.70 4.53
N LEU A 163 19.11 19.57 4.81
CA LEU A 163 18.64 19.24 6.15
C LEU A 163 19.80 19.19 7.15
N TYR A 164 20.89 18.48 6.83
CA TYR A 164 22.08 18.41 7.69
C TYR A 164 22.73 19.79 7.88
N GLY A 165 22.76 20.63 6.84
CA GLY A 165 23.24 22.00 6.92
C GLY A 165 22.37 22.87 7.82
N VAL A 166 21.04 22.79 7.69
CA VAL A 166 20.09 23.51 8.55
C VAL A 166 20.18 23.02 9.99
N PHE A 167 20.28 21.71 10.22
CA PHE A 167 20.51 21.15 11.56
C PHE A 167 21.85 21.62 12.15
N ALA A 168 22.94 21.65 11.38
CA ALA A 168 24.24 22.15 11.83
C ALA A 168 24.18 23.66 12.12
N LEU A 169 23.48 24.44 11.31
CA LEU A 169 23.28 25.87 11.53
C LEU A 169 22.45 26.13 12.79
N ILE A 170 21.38 25.37 13.01
CA ILE A 170 20.61 25.38 14.25
C ILE A 170 21.51 25.00 15.43
N TRP A 171 22.36 23.99 15.29
CA TRP A 171 23.30 23.58 16.34
C TRP A 171 24.33 24.66 16.69
N LEU A 172 24.82 25.41 15.69
CA LEU A 172 25.76 26.52 15.86
C LEU A 172 25.08 27.77 16.46
N LEU A 173 23.87 28.09 15.99
CA LEU A 173 23.10 29.26 16.46
C LEU A 173 22.53 29.05 17.86
N PHE A 174 22.12 27.82 18.18
CA PHE A 174 21.60 27.43 19.48
C PHE A 174 22.64 26.68 20.32
N GLY A 175 23.94 26.92 20.07
CA GLY A 175 25.09 26.30 20.73
C GLY A 175 25.21 26.59 22.23
N VAL A 176 24.18 26.29 23.01
CA VAL A 176 24.15 26.47 24.45
C VAL A 176 23.58 25.20 25.09
N THR A 177 24.44 24.61 25.94
CA THR A 177 24.21 23.55 26.95
C THR A 177 24.70 22.12 26.68
N MET A 178 25.78 21.91 25.89
CA MET A 178 26.56 20.66 26.07
C MET A 178 27.31 20.61 27.42
N ALA A 179 27.49 21.75 28.10
CA ALA A 179 27.95 21.80 29.49
C ALA A 179 26.85 21.38 30.52
N GLY A 180 25.56 21.42 30.14
CA GLY A 180 24.46 20.94 30.98
C GLY A 180 24.12 19.46 30.80
N MET A 181 24.50 18.86 29.67
CA MET A 181 24.19 17.47 29.33
C MET A 181 25.17 16.45 29.93
N ALA A 182 26.33 16.87 30.45
CA ALA A 182 27.22 15.98 31.19
C ALA A 182 26.60 15.47 32.51
N VAL A 183 25.63 16.19 33.08
CA VAL A 183 24.95 15.80 34.33
C VAL A 183 23.71 14.94 34.08
N ILE A 184 23.10 14.99 32.89
CA ILE A 184 21.83 14.28 32.61
C ILE A 184 22.05 12.85 32.09
N ARG A 185 23.23 12.52 31.54
CA ARG A 185 23.50 11.18 30.98
C ARG A 185 23.40 10.04 32.02
N ASN A 186 23.51 10.35 33.32
CA ASN A 186 23.45 9.36 34.39
C ASN A 186 22.13 9.36 35.20
N ASN A 187 21.09 10.11 34.79
CA ASN A 187 19.87 10.21 35.59
C ASN A 187 18.57 10.23 34.75
N PRO A 188 17.93 9.07 34.48
CA PRO A 188 16.77 8.94 33.59
C PRO A 188 15.53 9.73 34.05
N ARG A 189 15.45 10.14 35.33
CA ARG A 189 14.34 10.95 35.86
C ARG A 189 14.42 12.43 35.46
N LEU A 190 15.61 12.96 35.18
CA LEU A 190 15.81 14.35 34.73
C LEU A 190 15.51 14.50 33.24
N TYR A 191 15.85 13.50 32.44
CA TYR A 191 15.53 13.43 31.01
C TYR A 191 14.01 13.44 30.75
N ALA A 192 13.26 12.62 31.51
CA ALA A 192 11.80 12.59 31.43
C ALA A 192 11.15 13.93 31.83
N LYS A 193 11.68 14.64 32.84
CA LYS A 193 11.18 15.97 33.25
C LYS A 193 11.45 17.06 32.20
N TYR A 194 12.58 16.99 31.47
CA TYR A 194 12.91 17.93 30.42
C TYR A 194 11.98 17.80 29.20
N VAL A 195 11.71 16.56 28.77
CA VAL A 195 10.79 16.25 27.65
C VAL A 195 9.35 16.66 27.96
N MET A 196 8.89 16.47 29.21
CA MET A 196 7.54 16.87 29.65
C MET A 196 7.38 18.40 29.80
N LYS A 197 8.46 19.15 29.98
CA LYS A 197 8.42 20.63 30.09
C LYS A 197 8.34 21.33 28.73
N GLN A 198 8.91 20.72 27.68
CA GLN A 198 8.90 21.23 26.30
C GLN A 198 7.54 21.02 25.58
N THR A 199 6.72 20.07 26.02
CA THR A 199 5.41 19.76 25.41
C THR A 199 4.25 20.64 25.90
N GLN A 200 4.46 21.51 26.88
CA GLN A 200 3.40 22.40 27.42
C GLN A 200 3.16 23.69 26.61
N GLY A 201 3.84 23.88 25.46
CA GLY A 201 3.71 25.07 24.61
C GLY A 201 3.03 24.86 23.25
N LEU A 202 2.83 23.63 22.79
CA LEU A 202 2.16 23.38 21.50
C LEU A 202 0.64 23.37 21.67
N LYS A 203 0.00 24.53 21.48
CA LYS A 203 -1.41 24.59 21.10
C LYS A 203 -1.52 24.15 19.63
N LEU A 204 -2.01 22.94 19.40
CA LEU A 204 -2.46 22.52 18.06
C LEU A 204 -3.69 23.37 17.67
N PRO A 205 -3.78 23.88 16.43
CA PRO A 205 -4.97 24.57 15.97
C PRO A 205 -6.14 23.60 15.89
N VAL A 206 -7.27 23.98 16.49
CA VAL A 206 -8.55 23.28 16.37
C VAL A 206 -9.07 23.51 14.96
N ILE A 207 -9.03 22.47 14.12
CA ILE A 207 -9.82 22.44 12.89
C ILE A 207 -11.27 22.28 13.33
N GLN A 208 -12.12 23.28 13.08
CA GLN A 208 -13.57 23.14 13.22
C GLN A 208 -14.08 22.21 12.12
N GLY A 209 -14.01 20.90 12.39
CA GLY A 209 -14.81 19.90 11.70
C GLY A 209 -16.18 19.83 12.36
N ASN A 210 -17.21 20.26 11.65
CA ASN A 210 -18.60 20.10 12.06
C ASN A 210 -18.93 18.59 12.07
N SER A 211 -19.06 17.99 13.26
CA SER A 211 -19.58 16.64 13.42
C SER A 211 -20.52 16.62 14.63
N GLN A 212 -21.78 16.34 14.35
CA GLN A 212 -22.87 16.30 15.32
C GLN A 212 -22.56 15.31 16.44
N ARG A 213 -22.74 15.77 17.69
CA ARG A 213 -22.54 15.00 18.92
C ARG A 213 -23.60 13.87 18.98
N PRO A 214 -23.23 12.58 19.05
CA PRO A 214 -24.22 11.52 19.26
C PRO A 214 -24.77 11.58 20.70
N SER A 215 -26.05 11.27 20.85
CA SER A 215 -26.78 11.40 22.11
C SER A 215 -26.36 10.35 23.15
N ILE A 216 -26.60 10.67 24.43
CA ILE A 216 -26.22 9.92 25.64
C ILE A 216 -26.68 8.45 25.64
N ALA A 217 -27.64 8.08 24.80
CA ALA A 217 -28.09 6.70 24.61
C ALA A 217 -27.01 5.79 23.97
N SER A 218 -26.18 6.33 23.06
CA SER A 218 -25.13 5.57 22.36
C SER A 218 -23.96 5.16 23.26
N VAL A 219 -23.61 6.00 24.23
CA VAL A 219 -22.51 5.77 25.19
C VAL A 219 -22.86 4.67 26.19
N ASN A 220 -24.14 4.51 26.54
CA ASN A 220 -24.58 3.48 27.48
C ASN A 220 -24.65 2.09 26.82
N ALA A 221 -24.86 2.01 25.50
CA ALA A 221 -24.84 0.76 24.75
C ALA A 221 -23.41 0.18 24.65
N GLU A 222 -22.39 1.01 24.44
CA GLU A 222 -20.99 0.57 24.40
C GLU A 222 -20.49 0.04 25.75
N LYS A 223 -20.97 0.62 26.87
CA LYS A 223 -20.61 0.14 28.21
C LYS A 223 -21.13 -1.27 28.51
N GLU A 224 -22.29 -1.65 27.97
CA GLU A 224 -22.81 -3.02 28.13
C GLU A 224 -22.14 -4.03 27.19
N ILE A 225 -21.75 -3.61 25.97
CA ILE A 225 -20.99 -4.47 25.06
C ILE A 225 -19.59 -4.80 25.62
N GLN A 226 -18.94 -3.84 26.29
CA GLN A 226 -17.64 -4.06 26.94
C GLN A 226 -17.75 -4.98 28.17
N LYS A 227 -18.85 -4.88 28.93
CA LYS A 227 -19.14 -5.78 30.06
C LYS A 227 -19.37 -7.23 29.62
N ARG A 228 -20.06 -7.42 28.49
CA ARG A 228 -20.28 -8.77 27.91
C ARG A 228 -18.99 -9.39 27.37
N ARG A 229 -18.06 -8.60 26.82
CA ARG A 229 -16.74 -9.10 26.37
C ARG A 229 -15.85 -9.58 27.53
N LEU A 230 -15.96 -8.98 28.72
CA LEU A 230 -15.21 -9.40 29.91
C LEU A 230 -15.76 -10.69 30.56
N SER A 231 -17.04 -11.04 30.32
CA SER A 231 -17.63 -12.32 30.77
C SER A 231 -17.20 -13.53 29.95
N VAL A 232 -16.80 -13.34 28.69
CA VAL A 232 -16.37 -14.43 27.79
C VAL A 232 -14.89 -14.81 28.01
N ALA A 233 -14.11 -13.94 28.66
CA ALA A 233 -12.68 -14.14 28.92
C ALA A 233 -12.35 -14.82 30.27
N GLY A 234 -13.35 -15.30 31.03
CA GLY A 234 -13.13 -16.10 32.25
C GLY A 234 -12.40 -15.41 33.43
N LEU A 235 -12.09 -14.12 33.35
CA LEU A 235 -11.40 -13.39 34.41
C LEU A 235 -12.38 -12.83 35.46
N HIS A 236 -12.55 -13.57 36.56
CA HIS A 236 -13.17 -13.05 37.77
C HIS A 236 -12.18 -12.17 38.55
N VAL A 237 -12.39 -10.86 38.51
CA VAL A 237 -11.64 -9.92 39.36
C VAL A 237 -12.29 -9.89 40.76
N LYS A 238 -11.68 -10.58 41.73
CA LYS A 238 -12.00 -10.37 43.15
C LYS A 238 -11.34 -9.08 43.63
N LYS A 239 -12.16 -8.15 44.13
CA LYS A 239 -11.74 -6.88 44.70
C LYS A 239 -11.31 -7.09 46.15
N HIS A 240 -10.02 -6.92 46.46
CA HIS A 240 -9.55 -6.81 47.85
C HIS A 240 -9.23 -5.36 48.22
N ARG A 241 -9.75 -4.95 49.38
CA ARG A 241 -9.43 -3.70 50.08
C ARG A 241 -8.10 -3.87 50.82
N ASN A 242 -7.35 -2.78 50.87
CA ASN A 242 -6.13 -2.52 51.64
C ASN A 242 -4.81 -2.97 50.99
N GLY A 243 -3.84 -2.06 51.11
CA GLY A 243 -2.66 -1.97 50.28
C GLY A 243 -1.52 -2.91 50.65
N SER A 244 -0.54 -2.88 49.74
CA SER A 244 0.82 -3.43 49.77
C SER A 244 1.05 -4.54 48.73
N VAL A 245 1.88 -4.16 47.74
CA VAL A 245 2.80 -4.94 46.91
C VAL A 245 2.37 -6.35 46.48
N ALA A 246 2.04 -6.52 45.20
CA ALA A 246 1.97 -7.83 44.55
C ALA A 246 3.30 -8.12 43.82
N SER A 247 4.02 -9.11 44.32
CA SER A 247 5.19 -9.72 43.68
C SER A 247 4.76 -10.54 42.47
N LEU A 248 5.52 -10.45 41.37
CA LEU A 248 5.30 -11.20 40.15
C LEU A 248 5.91 -12.61 40.33
N ALA A 249 5.09 -13.64 40.39
CA ALA A 249 5.54 -15.02 40.24
C ALA A 249 5.03 -15.56 38.90
N VAL A 250 5.96 -15.85 37.99
CA VAL A 250 5.71 -16.61 36.76
C VAL A 250 5.88 -18.09 37.11
N PRO A 251 4.90 -18.97 36.86
CA PRO A 251 5.18 -20.39 36.73
C PRO A 251 5.51 -20.71 35.28
N VAL A 252 6.64 -21.37 35.12
CA VAL A 252 7.02 -22.19 33.97
C VAL A 252 6.03 -23.35 33.88
N VAL A 253 5.37 -23.52 32.73
CA VAL A 253 5.31 -24.75 31.89
C VAL A 253 4.97 -24.29 30.47
#